data_AF-K2AVF6-F1
#
_entry.id   AF-K2AVF6-F1
#
_cell.length_a   1.000
_cell.length_b   1.000
_cell.length_c   1.000
_cell.angle_alpha   90.00
_cell.angle_beta   90.00
_cell.angle_gamma   90.00
#
_symmetry.space_group_name_H-M   'P 1'
#
loop_
_entity.id
_entity.type
_entity.pdbx_description
1 polymer ?
#
loop_
_entity_poly.entity_id
_entity_poly.type
_entity_poly.pdbx_seq_one_letter_code
_entity_poly.pdbx_strand_id
1 'polypeptide(L)'
;MDIENLPTIYLVAEGPEGLATILDDFLEQSKDPAFAASEHFILYQLGSQKSLIKVDTSKMPFHFRYHDLLGRPATNAVKETIAQFLWEKCGEKERFRYEYPGEDD
;
A
#
# COMPACT_ATOMS: atom_id res chain seq x y z
N MET A 1 -3.84 -11.07 -18.42
CA MET A 1 -4.08 -9.62 -18.34
C MET A 1 -2.97 -8.96 -19.12
N ASP A 2 -3.30 -8.46 -20.31
CA ASP A 2 -2.38 -7.70 -21.15
C ASP A 2 -1.99 -6.39 -20.46
N ILE A 3 -0.72 -6.02 -20.58
CA ILE A 3 -0.12 -4.80 -19.98
C ILE A 3 -0.85 -3.52 -20.46
N GLU A 4 -1.65 -3.62 -21.51
CA GLU A 4 -2.40 -2.55 -22.18
C GLU A 4 -3.59 -2.00 -21.38
N ASN A 5 -3.95 -2.58 -20.24
CA ASN A 5 -5.06 -2.14 -19.39
C ASN A 5 -4.61 -1.65 -17.99
N LEU A 6 -3.33 -1.29 -17.86
CA LEU A 6 -2.86 -0.57 -16.68
C LEU A 6 -3.40 0.87 -16.69
N PRO A 7 -3.74 1.44 -15.53
CA PRO A 7 -4.08 2.86 -15.44
C PRO A 7 -2.94 3.70 -16.04
N THR A 8 -3.29 4.74 -16.79
CA THR A 8 -2.35 5.55 -17.58
C THR A 8 -1.27 6.23 -16.73
N ILE A 9 -1.45 6.28 -15.40
CA ILE A 9 -0.52 6.89 -14.44
C ILE A 9 -0.36 5.93 -13.25
N TYR A 10 0.84 5.37 -13.09
CA TYR A 10 1.25 4.60 -11.92
C TYR A 10 2.68 4.97 -11.53
N LEU A 11 3.01 4.81 -10.25
CA LEU A 11 4.39 4.88 -9.77
C LEU A 11 5.01 3.48 -9.76
N VAL A 12 6.30 3.37 -10.09
CA VAL A 12 7.00 2.09 -10.07
C VAL A 12 7.70 1.91 -8.73
N ALA A 13 7.38 0.83 -8.02
CA ALA A 13 8.06 0.41 -6.81
C ALA A 13 9.01 -0.75 -7.12
N GLU A 14 10.31 -0.54 -6.95
CA GLU A 14 11.31 -1.61 -7.06
C GLU A 14 11.53 -2.28 -5.70
N GLY A 15 10.99 -3.49 -5.55
CA GLY A 15 11.10 -4.27 -4.32
C GLY A 15 10.43 -3.64 -3.08
N PRO A 16 10.61 -4.27 -1.90
CA PRO A 16 10.01 -3.82 -0.64
C PRO A 16 10.39 -2.39 -0.26
N GLU A 17 11.66 -2.03 -0.46
CA GLU A 17 12.16 -0.69 -0.10
C GLU A 17 11.52 0.41 -0.95
N GLY A 18 11.44 0.22 -2.28
CA GLY A 18 10.78 1.17 -3.16
C GLY A 18 9.28 1.30 -2.86
N LEU A 19 8.62 0.20 -2.49
CA LEU A 19 7.23 0.24 -2.06
C LEU A 19 7.07 1.05 -0.78
N ALA A 20 7.91 0.81 0.23
CA ALA A 20 7.87 1.54 1.50
C ALA A 20 8.08 3.05 1.31
N THR A 21 9.02 3.46 0.46
CA THR A 21 9.26 4.89 0.15
C THR A 21 8.03 5.55 -0.48
N ILE A 22 7.41 4.90 -1.47
CA ILE A 22 6.21 5.45 -2.10
C ILE A 22 5.04 5.56 -1.11
N LEU A 23 4.88 4.59 -0.20
CA LEU A 23 3.84 4.64 0.82
C LEU A 23 4.07 5.76 1.85
N ASP A 24 5.31 6.03 2.24
CA ASP A 24 5.65 7.14 3.14
C ASP A 24 5.39 8.50 2.46
N ASP A 25 5.74 8.61 1.18
CA ASP A 25 5.45 9.78 0.35
C ASP A 25 3.93 9.99 0.17
N PHE A 26 3.17 8.93 -0.08
CA PHE A 26 1.70 8.99 -0.15
C PHE A 26 1.09 9.40 1.19
N LEU A 27 1.66 8.96 2.31
CA LEU A 27 1.23 9.40 3.63
C LEU A 27 1.43 10.90 3.82
N GLU A 28 2.57 11.44 3.41
CA GLU A 28 2.82 12.87 3.46
C GLU A 28 1.89 13.65 2.54
N GLN A 29 1.75 13.22 1.28
CA GLN A 29 0.90 13.87 0.29
C GLN A 29 -0.59 13.77 0.61
N SER A 30 -1.04 12.72 1.31
CA SER A 30 -2.46 12.56 1.72
C SER A 30 -2.97 13.65 2.67
N LYS A 31 -2.07 14.47 3.24
CA LYS A 31 -2.44 15.68 3.98
C LYS A 31 -3.08 16.73 3.08
N ASP A 32 -2.81 16.68 1.77
CA ASP A 32 -3.50 17.49 0.77
C ASP A 32 -4.82 16.81 0.33
N PRO A 33 -5.97 17.50 0.43
CA PRO A 33 -7.26 16.89 0.13
C PRO A 33 -7.47 16.59 -1.37
N ALA A 34 -6.79 17.29 -2.28
CA ALA A 34 -6.90 17.00 -3.71
C ALA A 34 -6.12 15.71 -4.06
N PHE A 35 -4.96 15.51 -3.44
CA PHE A 35 -4.23 14.26 -3.50
C PHE A 35 -5.04 13.10 -2.88
N ALA A 36 -5.60 13.28 -1.69
CA ALA A 36 -6.37 12.24 -0.99
C ALA A 36 -7.66 11.80 -1.74
N ALA A 37 -8.25 12.68 -2.54
CA ALA A 37 -9.42 12.39 -3.36
C ALA A 37 -9.08 11.65 -4.67
N SER A 38 -7.80 11.53 -5.03
CA SER A 38 -7.34 10.91 -6.27
C SER A 38 -7.10 9.41 -6.11
N GLU A 39 -7.21 8.67 -7.21
CA GLU A 39 -6.87 7.25 -7.24
C GLU A 39 -5.37 7.06 -7.44
N HIS A 40 -4.72 6.30 -6.56
CA HIS A 40 -3.28 6.08 -6.61
C HIS A 40 -2.96 4.63 -6.99
N PHE A 41 -2.02 4.47 -7.91
CA PHE A 41 -1.61 3.16 -8.40
C PHE A 41 -0.09 3.00 -8.33
N ILE A 42 0.35 1.84 -7.86
CA ILE A 42 1.75 1.45 -7.75
C ILE A 42 1.95 0.15 -8.51
N LEU A 43 2.88 0.15 -9.47
CA LEU A 43 3.38 -1.04 -10.13
C LEU A 43 4.60 -1.56 -9.35
N TYR A 44 4.37 -2.55 -8.49
CA TYR A 44 5.43 -3.25 -7.78
C TYR A 44 6.17 -4.21 -8.70
N GLN A 45 7.50 -4.16 -8.67
CA GLN A 45 8.37 -5.02 -9.45
C GLN A 45 9.47 -5.63 -8.58
N LEU A 46 9.62 -6.95 -8.65
CA LEU A 46 10.73 -7.67 -8.02
C LEU A 46 11.15 -8.82 -8.93
N GLY A 47 12.32 -8.68 -9.57
CA GLY A 47 12.78 -9.62 -10.60
C GLY A 47 11.76 -9.72 -11.74
N SER A 48 11.27 -10.93 -12.02
CA SER A 48 10.25 -11.16 -13.06
C SER A 48 8.80 -10.92 -12.59
N GLN A 49 8.61 -10.65 -11.30
CA GLN A 49 7.28 -10.48 -10.73
C GLN A 49 6.80 -9.03 -10.81
N LYS A 50 5.53 -8.86 -11.22
CA LYS A 50 4.87 -7.57 -11.32
C LYS A 50 3.47 -7.64 -10.71
N SER A 51 3.18 -6.72 -9.80
CA SER A 51 1.88 -6.61 -9.15
C SER A 51 1.38 -5.17 -9.23
N LEU A 52 0.10 -4.99 -9.53
CA LEU A 52 -0.53 -3.68 -9.47
C LEU A 52 -1.21 -3.51 -8.12
N ILE A 53 -0.89 -2.43 -7.44
CA ILE A 53 -1.41 -2.07 -6.13
C ILE A 53 -2.18 -0.76 -6.30
N LYS A 54 -3.48 -0.78 -6.02
CA LYS A 54 -4.31 0.40 -5.86
C LYS A 54 -4.31 0.81 -4.40
N VAL A 55 -4.06 2.09 -4.13
CA VAL A 55 -4.02 2.67 -2.80
C VAL A 55 -5.11 3.75 -2.71
N ASP A 56 -5.97 3.63 -1.71
CA ASP A 56 -6.92 4.66 -1.32
C ASP A 56 -6.37 5.38 -0.09
N THR A 57 -6.04 6.65 -0.27
CA THR A 57 -5.45 7.52 0.75
C THR A 57 -6.47 8.49 1.35
N SER A 58 -7.77 8.32 1.00
CA SER A 58 -8.84 9.23 1.40
C SER A 58 -9.18 9.17 2.89
N LYS A 59 -8.79 8.08 3.55
CA LYS A 59 -9.06 7.79 4.96
C LYS A 59 -7.89 7.04 5.59
N MET A 60 -7.81 7.15 6.92
CA MET A 60 -6.87 6.37 7.73
C MET A 60 -7.61 5.25 8.48
N PRO A 61 -7.05 4.03 8.53
CA PRO A 61 -5.86 3.58 7.79
C PRO A 61 -6.09 3.53 6.27
N PHE A 62 -5.03 3.63 5.48
CA PHE A 62 -5.10 3.49 4.03
C PHE A 62 -5.70 2.15 3.62
N HIS A 63 -6.43 2.12 2.50
CA HIS A 63 -6.96 0.88 1.97
C HIS A 63 -6.22 0.43 0.72
N PHE A 64 -5.93 -0.86 0.65
CA PHE A 64 -5.15 -1.45 -0.43
C PHE A 64 -5.96 -2.49 -1.20
N ARG A 65 -5.87 -2.46 -2.53
CA ARG A 65 -6.28 -3.58 -3.40
C ARG A 65 -5.13 -3.93 -4.31
N TYR A 66 -4.68 -5.17 -4.28
CA TYR A 66 -3.55 -5.62 -5.10
C TYR A 66 -3.85 -6.93 -5.82
N HIS A 67 -3.29 -7.09 -7.02
CA HIS A 67 -3.32 -8.33 -7.79
C HIS A 67 -2.00 -8.51 -8.56
N ASP A 68 -1.50 -9.75 -8.63
CA ASP A 68 -0.37 -10.08 -9.52
C ASP A 68 -0.86 -10.07 -10.97
N LEU A 69 -0.08 -9.49 -11.89
CA LEU A 69 -0.49 -9.36 -13.30
C LEU A 69 -0.64 -10.71 -14.03
N LEU A 70 -0.12 -11.79 -13.43
CA LEU A 70 -0.27 -13.17 -13.92
C LEU A 70 -1.35 -13.97 -13.16
N GLY A 71 -2.20 -13.32 -12.35
CA GLY A 71 -3.26 -13.97 -11.58
C GLY A 71 -2.78 -14.78 -10.38
N ARG A 72 -1.50 -14.64 -10.00
CA ARG A 72 -0.92 -15.27 -8.80
C ARG A 72 -1.28 -14.43 -7.55
N PRO A 73 -1.28 -15.02 -6.35
CA PRO A 73 -1.34 -14.24 -5.13
C PRO A 73 -0.15 -13.25 -5.10
N ALA A 74 -0.41 -12.02 -4.67
CA ALA A 74 0.66 -11.05 -4.41
C ALA A 74 1.69 -11.65 -3.44
N THR A 75 2.96 -11.29 -3.63
CA THR A 75 4.05 -11.82 -2.79
C THR A 75 3.81 -11.55 -1.33
N ASN A 76 4.31 -12.45 -0.48
CA ASN A 76 4.42 -12.19 0.95
C ASN A 76 5.14 -10.86 1.21
N ALA A 77 6.17 -10.53 0.42
CA ALA A 77 6.86 -9.25 0.49
C ALA A 77 5.92 -8.04 0.36
N VAL A 78 5.03 -7.99 -0.64
CA VAL A 78 4.06 -6.89 -0.78
C VAL A 78 3.12 -6.82 0.43
N LYS A 79 2.63 -7.98 0.88
CA LYS A 79 1.72 -8.06 2.04
C LYS A 79 2.39 -7.59 3.32
N GLU A 80 3.62 -8.04 3.56
CA GLU A 80 4.43 -7.70 4.73
C GLU A 80 4.78 -6.21 4.75
N THR A 81 5.22 -5.65 3.62
CA THR A 81 5.50 -4.21 3.52
C THR A 81 4.26 -3.36 3.78
N ILE A 82 3.11 -3.72 3.21
CA ILE A 82 1.84 -3.01 3.46
C ILE A 82 1.43 -3.15 4.93
N ALA A 83 1.48 -4.36 5.49
CA ALA A 83 1.11 -4.61 6.88
C ALA A 83 1.99 -3.83 7.86
N GLN A 84 3.30 -3.79 7.60
CA GLN A 84 4.25 -3.02 8.41
C GLN A 84 3.96 -1.52 8.32
N PHE A 85 3.74 -0.99 7.11
CA PHE A 85 3.37 0.41 6.93
C PHE A 85 2.09 0.76 7.68
N LEU A 86 1.05 -0.08 7.56
CA LEU A 86 -0.22 0.15 8.23
C LEU A 86 -0.08 0.15 9.76
N TRP A 87 0.66 -0.84 10.28
CA TRP A 87 0.94 -0.99 11.71
C TRP A 87 1.73 0.19 12.28
N GLU A 88 2.80 0.61 11.61
CA GLU A 88 3.74 1.60 12.14
C GLU A 88 3.34 3.05 11.84
N LYS A 89 2.65 3.31 10.73
CA LYS A 89 2.46 4.67 10.21
C LYS A 89 0.99 5.07 10.03
N CYS A 90 0.06 4.13 9.93
CA CYS A 90 -1.36 4.42 9.74
C CYS A 90 -2.24 4.27 10.99
N GLY A 91 -1.63 4.25 12.17
CA GLY A 91 -2.35 4.22 13.45
C GLY A 91 -3.02 2.88 13.79
N GLU A 92 -2.80 1.81 13.01
CA GLU A 92 -3.38 0.49 13.32
C GLU A 92 -2.85 -0.06 14.65
N LYS A 93 -1.58 0.21 15.00
CA LYS A 93 -1.01 -0.15 16.31
C LYS A 93 -1.71 0.55 17.48
N GLU A 94 -2.06 1.82 17.32
CA GLU A 94 -2.78 2.59 18.34
C GLU A 94 -4.24 2.13 18.45
N ARG A 95 -4.88 1.83 17.31
CA ARG A 95 -6.22 1.25 17.25
C ARG A 95 -6.29 -0.09 17.96
N PHE A 96 -5.33 -0.98 17.69
CA PHE A 96 -5.23 -2.28 18.33
C PHE A 96 -5.06 -2.15 19.85
N ARG A 97 -4.26 -1.19 20.31
CA ARG A 97 -4.03 -0.91 21.74
C ARG A 97 -5.27 -0.37 22.46
N TYR A 98 -6.11 0.40 21.77
CA TYR A 98 -7.36 0.94 22.32
C TYR A 98 -8.53 -0.05 22.27
N GLU A 99 -8.65 -0.84 21.19
CA GLU A 99 -9.74 -1.82 21.01
C GLU A 99 -9.51 -3.11 21.81
N TYR A 100 -8.25 -3.46 22.09
CA TYR A 100 -7.87 -4.57 22.95
C TYR A 100 -6.91 -4.07 24.04
N PRO A 101 -7.41 -3.41 25.10
CA PRO A 101 -6.62 -3.09 26.27
C PRO A 101 -6.38 -4.41 27.06
N GLY A 102 -5.54 -5.28 26.50
CA GLY A 102 -5.14 -6.52 27.15
C GLY A 102 -4.12 -6.22 28.25
N GLU A 103 -4.63 -6.11 29.47
CA GLU A 103 -4.03 -6.59 30.72
C GLU A 103 -2.51 -6.35 30.85
N ASP A 104 -2.13 -5.12 31.18
CA ASP A 104 -0.91 -4.87 31.97
C ASP A 104 -1.12 -5.56 33.34
N ASP A 105 -0.50 -6.74 33.52
CA ASP A 105 -0.25 -7.35 34.84
C ASP A 105 0.89 -6.60 35.55
#